data_AF-A0A8J3KK22-F1
#
_entry.id   AF-A0A8J3KK22-F1
#
_cell.length_a   1.000
_cell.length_b   1.000
_cell.length_c   1.000
_cell.angle_alpha   90.00
_cell.angle_beta   90.00
_cell.angle_gamma   90.00
#
_symmetry.space_group_name_H-M   'P 1'
#
loop_
_entity.id
_entity.type
_entity.pdbx_description
1 polymer ?
#
loop_
_entity_poly.entity_id
_entity_poly.type
_entity_poly.pdbx_seq_one_letter_code
_entity_poly.pdbx_strand_id
1 'polypeptide(L)'
;MSGTPHPLVAERVDTTTWFSGVGIAETIDMIVSGVENGSWVDGVLGGVGTVAETAVWVLDPVGALTAAGFGWCVEHVEPLSAALDWLAGDPDQVTANAQTWANVAKAQTETAQAYDRAVAGHIAGWEGPAATAYRRQAAETLELLSALAGAAKGVQAIVAMSGALVTLVRTLVRDLIGELISILLARLPIWTAETLGTFGIAAPYVVAQVTALVAKWGARITRLLRALTTSLRNLMPALRGLDEAISAVMTVLGRRGGVPHARTPEAGPGEIRWAGAGYVDTPQSERAAELYDEIRARTDDVAKIAELLGVPQHVVERVKNHLFMSRHEVPVKGELVTGYFAPMDHIATWWTKAAADTLRWSDEHKLKRLLLHEYVESHLMEVGMPYVGRDPRALTDALDPSSYGAHHLAPKESYGVPLFEHWPKLGKLEPAVTMADDLSNVDEILQIVLREMP
;
A
#
# COMPACT_ATOMS: atom_id res chain seq x y z
N MET A 1 -28.95 -50.19 7.79
CA MET A 1 -30.21 -49.89 8.50
C MET A 1 -30.67 -48.51 8.06
N SER A 2 -31.55 -48.48 7.06
CA SER A 2 -32.09 -47.24 6.48
C SER A 2 -33.40 -46.95 7.20
N GLY A 3 -33.43 -45.92 8.04
CA GLY A 3 -34.64 -45.50 8.74
C GLY A 3 -35.55 -44.72 7.78
N THR A 4 -36.74 -45.24 7.52
CA THR A 4 -37.82 -44.51 6.85
C THR A 4 -38.24 -43.30 7.69
N PRO A 5 -38.39 -42.09 7.10
CA PRO A 5 -38.87 -40.90 7.81
C PRO A 5 -40.30 -41.10 8.33
N HIS A 6 -40.56 -40.67 9.57
CA HIS A 6 -41.87 -40.79 10.21
C HIS A 6 -42.83 -39.70 9.70
N PRO A 7 -44.08 -40.01 9.29
CA PRO A 7 -45.02 -39.07 8.64
C PRO A 7 -45.55 -37.94 9.55
N LEU A 8 -45.08 -37.85 10.79
CA LEU A 8 -45.40 -36.78 11.76
C LEU A 8 -44.18 -35.90 12.08
N VAL A 9 -43.03 -36.17 11.47
CA VAL A 9 -41.80 -35.40 11.66
C VAL A 9 -41.56 -34.60 10.39
N ALA A 10 -41.84 -33.30 10.45
CA ALA A 10 -41.45 -32.38 9.39
C ALA A 10 -39.92 -32.38 9.27
N GLU A 11 -39.40 -32.51 8.06
CA GLU A 11 -37.97 -32.34 7.79
C GLU A 11 -37.54 -30.94 8.24
N ARG A 12 -36.35 -30.83 8.84
CA ARG A 12 -35.78 -29.55 9.24
C ARG A 12 -35.56 -28.70 7.98
N VAL A 13 -36.42 -27.71 7.78
CA VAL A 13 -36.20 -26.65 6.79
C VAL A 13 -35.42 -25.54 7.50
N ASP A 14 -34.11 -25.48 7.26
CA ASP A 14 -33.30 -24.35 7.69
C ASP A 14 -33.69 -23.11 6.86
N THR A 15 -34.67 -22.33 7.33
CA THR A 15 -35.08 -21.05 6.74
C THR A 15 -34.19 -19.88 7.18
N THR A 16 -33.21 -20.11 8.03
CA THR A 16 -32.36 -19.09 8.64
C THR A 16 -30.96 -19.08 8.04
N THR A 17 -30.82 -18.53 6.83
CA THR A 17 -29.62 -17.75 6.52
C THR A 17 -29.81 -16.36 7.09
N TRP A 18 -28.91 -15.95 7.99
CA TRP A 18 -28.91 -14.75 8.84
C TRP A 18 -29.08 -13.37 8.16
N PHE A 19 -29.39 -13.32 6.86
CA PHE A 19 -29.68 -12.10 6.10
C PHE A 19 -31.16 -11.95 5.68
N SER A 20 -32.08 -12.77 6.20
CA SER A 20 -33.50 -12.82 5.78
C SER A 20 -34.36 -11.60 6.17
N GLY A 21 -33.80 -10.40 6.28
CA GLY A 21 -34.55 -9.18 6.61
C GLY A 21 -34.07 -7.90 5.92
N VAL A 22 -32.83 -7.86 5.44
CA VAL A 22 -32.23 -6.75 4.68
C VAL A 22 -31.46 -7.40 3.53
N GLY A 23 -31.77 -7.05 2.28
CA GLY A 23 -31.09 -7.65 1.13
C GLY A 23 -29.58 -7.38 1.17
N ILE A 24 -28.74 -8.27 0.65
CA ILE A 24 -27.27 -8.04 0.59
C ILE A 24 -26.99 -6.74 -0.18
N ALA A 25 -27.73 -6.49 -1.26
CA ALA A 25 -27.64 -5.26 -2.04
C ALA A 25 -28.04 -4.01 -1.22
N GLU A 26 -29.04 -4.10 -0.35
CA GLU A 26 -29.48 -3.00 0.52
C GLU A 26 -28.44 -2.69 1.61
N THR A 27 -27.81 -3.74 2.17
CA THR A 27 -26.69 -3.58 3.11
C THR A 27 -25.53 -2.83 2.48
N ILE A 28 -25.19 -3.21 1.24
CA ILE A 28 -24.15 -2.55 0.46
C ILE A 28 -24.51 -1.10 0.17
N ASP A 29 -25.75 -0.81 -0.25
CA ASP A 29 -26.19 0.56 -0.55
C ASP A 29 -26.13 1.48 0.68
N MET A 30 -26.47 0.95 1.87
CA MET A 30 -26.30 1.67 3.13
C MET A 30 -24.82 1.96 3.43
N ILE A 31 -23.93 1.00 3.19
CA ILE A 31 -22.48 1.20 3.38
C ILE A 31 -21.97 2.28 2.41
N VAL A 32 -22.32 2.18 1.12
CA VAL A 32 -21.91 3.16 0.10
C VAL A 32 -22.42 4.56 0.48
N SER A 33 -23.69 4.67 0.85
CA SER A 33 -24.29 5.93 1.29
C SER A 33 -23.60 6.51 2.53
N GLY A 34 -23.19 5.64 3.47
CA GLY A 34 -22.44 6.03 4.67
C GLY A 34 -21.02 6.54 4.38
N VAL A 35 -20.39 6.05 3.31
CA VAL A 35 -19.09 6.54 2.86
C VAL A 35 -19.24 7.87 2.12
N GLU A 36 -20.21 7.95 1.20
CA GLU A 36 -20.48 9.14 0.37
C GLU A 36 -20.94 10.34 1.22
N ASN A 37 -21.69 10.11 2.30
CA ASN A 37 -22.16 11.19 3.18
C ASN A 37 -21.07 11.78 4.09
N GLY A 38 -19.86 11.21 4.09
CA GLY A 38 -18.72 11.73 4.86
C GLY A 38 -18.85 11.59 6.38
N SER A 39 -19.80 10.80 6.90
CA SER A 39 -20.01 10.59 8.34
C SER A 39 -18.80 10.02 9.08
N TRP A 40 -17.88 9.40 8.35
CA TRP A 40 -16.63 8.85 8.84
C TRP A 40 -15.54 9.91 9.07
N VAL A 41 -15.68 11.11 8.46
CA VAL A 41 -14.67 12.18 8.52
C VAL A 41 -14.70 12.87 9.88
N ASP A 42 -13.53 13.01 10.49
CA ASP A 42 -13.36 13.71 11.76
C ASP A 42 -13.77 15.20 11.63
N GLY A 43 -14.53 15.69 12.61
CA GLY A 43 -15.08 17.05 12.61
C GLY A 43 -14.03 18.17 12.54
N VAL A 44 -12.77 17.89 12.89
CA VAL A 44 -11.65 18.83 12.73
C VAL A 44 -11.38 19.15 11.25
N LEU A 45 -11.64 18.21 10.34
CA LEU A 45 -11.37 18.37 8.91
C LEU A 45 -12.55 18.98 8.14
N GLY A 46 -13.75 18.99 8.73
CA GLY A 46 -14.93 19.72 8.24
C GLY A 46 -15.31 19.46 6.78
N GLY A 47 -16.14 18.46 6.52
CA GLY A 47 -16.87 18.28 5.26
C GLY A 47 -16.02 18.15 3.99
N VAL A 48 -15.71 16.92 3.56
CA VAL A 48 -15.08 16.63 2.26
C VAL A 48 -16.09 16.86 1.15
N GLY A 49 -16.31 18.13 0.78
CA GLY A 49 -17.35 18.52 -0.18
C GLY A 49 -16.83 18.85 -1.57
N THR A 50 -15.61 19.35 -1.71
CA THR A 50 -15.01 19.70 -3.01
C THR A 50 -13.53 20.00 -2.78
N VAL A 51 -12.65 19.08 -3.18
CA VAL A 51 -11.21 19.39 -3.24
C VAL A 51 -10.97 20.08 -4.57
N ALA A 52 -10.80 21.39 -4.54
CA ALA A 52 -10.39 22.15 -5.73
C ALA A 52 -9.00 21.66 -6.16
N GLU A 53 -8.83 21.44 -7.47
CA GLU A 53 -7.51 21.21 -8.08
C GLU A 53 -6.61 22.39 -7.72
N THR A 54 -5.74 22.17 -6.75
CA THR A 54 -4.76 23.15 -6.31
C THR A 54 -3.45 22.79 -6.98
N ALA A 55 -2.97 23.69 -7.83
CA ALA A 55 -1.65 23.57 -8.42
C ALA A 55 -0.63 23.25 -7.31
N VAL A 56 0.09 22.14 -7.47
CA VAL A 56 1.11 21.71 -6.53
C VAL A 56 2.33 22.61 -6.72
N TRP A 57 2.39 23.69 -5.95
CA TRP A 57 3.63 24.41 -5.74
C TRP A 57 4.47 23.62 -4.73
N VAL A 58 5.65 23.18 -5.15
CA VAL A 58 6.64 22.60 -4.23
C VAL A 58 7.30 23.77 -3.52
N LEU A 59 6.86 24.04 -2.29
CA LEU A 59 7.60 24.89 -1.37
C LEU A 59 8.71 24.03 -0.76
N ASP A 60 9.95 24.47 -0.88
CA ASP A 60 11.09 23.93 -0.14
C ASP A 60 11.35 24.80 1.10
N PRO A 61 10.67 24.55 2.23
CA PRO A 61 10.82 25.34 3.45
C PRO A 61 12.25 25.31 4.01
N VAL A 62 12.95 24.18 3.87
CA VAL A 62 14.33 23.99 4.32
C VAL A 62 15.29 24.74 3.39
N GLY A 63 15.10 24.62 2.08
CA GLY A 63 15.86 25.37 1.09
C GLY A 63 15.66 26.88 1.22
N ALA A 64 14.46 27.36 1.53
CA ALA A 64 14.19 28.78 1.76
C ALA A 64 14.97 29.33 2.98
N LEU A 65 15.03 28.58 4.07
CA LEU A 65 15.80 28.96 5.27
C LEU A 65 17.32 28.85 5.05
N THR A 66 17.75 27.81 4.30
CA THR A 66 19.15 27.61 3.93
C THR A 66 19.65 28.71 3.00
N ALA A 67 18.88 29.06 1.96
CA ALA A 67 19.16 30.14 1.03
C ALA A 67 19.19 31.52 1.72
N ALA A 68 18.42 31.70 2.79
CA ALA A 68 18.46 32.89 3.63
C ALA A 68 19.71 32.96 4.54
N GLY A 69 20.52 31.89 4.64
CA GLY A 69 21.77 31.85 5.42
C GLY A 69 21.63 31.31 6.85
N PHE A 70 20.56 30.57 7.16
CA PHE A 70 20.19 30.17 8.53
C PHE A 70 20.05 28.65 8.71
N GLY A 71 21.08 27.89 8.33
CA GLY A 71 21.13 26.42 8.47
C GLY A 71 20.90 25.90 9.89
N TRP A 72 21.11 26.70 10.94
CA TRP A 72 20.84 26.31 12.33
C TRP A 72 19.35 26.23 12.69
N CYS A 73 18.48 26.92 11.93
CA CYS A 73 17.02 26.81 12.10
C CYS A 73 16.45 25.55 11.43
N VAL A 74 17.20 24.94 10.51
CA VAL A 74 16.74 23.80 9.70
C VAL A 74 16.43 22.60 10.57
N GLU A 75 17.27 22.30 11.57
CA GLU A 75 17.07 21.17 12.50
C GLU A 75 15.70 21.21 13.21
N HIS A 76 15.17 22.42 13.44
CA HIS A 76 13.85 22.57 14.05
C HIS A 76 12.70 22.44 13.04
N VAL A 77 12.91 22.83 11.78
CA VAL A 77 11.86 22.85 10.74
C VAL A 77 11.80 21.56 9.93
N GLU A 78 12.89 20.80 9.88
CA GLU A 78 13.01 19.52 9.18
C GLU A 78 11.93 18.50 9.61
N PRO A 79 11.61 18.31 10.90
CA PRO A 79 10.54 17.39 11.31
C PRO A 79 9.16 17.75 10.73
N LEU A 80 8.89 19.04 10.48
CA LEU A 80 7.64 19.49 9.87
C LEU A 80 7.61 19.25 8.36
N SER A 81 8.78 19.31 7.73
CA SER A 81 8.95 19.00 6.30
C SER A 81 8.80 17.50 6.05
N ALA A 82 9.36 16.66 6.92
CA ALA A 82 9.16 15.21 6.89
C ALA A 82 7.68 14.81 7.02
N ALA A 83 6.88 15.58 7.78
CA ALA A 83 5.43 15.34 7.87
C ALA A 83 4.69 15.63 6.56
N LEU A 84 5.19 16.55 5.71
CA LEU A 84 4.68 16.76 4.35
C LEU A 84 5.01 15.56 3.45
N ASP A 85 6.18 14.96 3.64
CA ASP A 85 6.62 13.76 2.90
C ASP A 85 5.82 12.52 3.27
N TRP A 86 5.37 12.38 4.52
CA TRP A 86 4.42 11.32 4.91
C TRP A 86 3.10 11.40 4.15
N LEU A 87 2.69 12.61 3.75
CA LEU A 87 1.50 12.87 2.94
C LEU A 87 1.82 12.91 1.44
N ALA A 88 3.08 12.67 1.05
CA ALA A 88 3.52 12.59 -0.33
C ALA A 88 3.17 11.22 -0.94
N GLY A 89 1.89 11.04 -1.25
CA GLY A 89 1.39 9.93 -2.07
C GLY A 89 1.28 10.27 -3.57
N ASP A 90 0.81 9.30 -4.35
CA ASP A 90 0.47 9.45 -5.76
C ASP A 90 -1.06 9.60 -5.92
N PRO A 91 -1.60 10.84 -5.94
CA PRO A 91 -3.04 11.06 -6.05
C PRO A 91 -3.60 10.59 -7.40
N ASP A 92 -2.77 10.56 -8.44
CA ASP A 92 -3.16 10.09 -9.77
C ASP A 92 -3.37 8.57 -9.74
N GLN A 93 -2.49 7.84 -9.05
CA GLN A 93 -2.66 6.39 -8.83
C GLN A 93 -3.92 6.08 -8.00
N VAL A 94 -4.21 6.86 -6.95
CA VAL A 94 -5.44 6.69 -6.15
C VAL A 94 -6.68 6.94 -7.00
N THR A 95 -6.65 7.96 -7.85
CA THR A 95 -7.72 8.27 -8.81
C THR A 95 -7.90 7.16 -9.84
N ALA A 96 -6.80 6.64 -10.40
CA ALA A 96 -6.83 5.52 -11.33
C ALA A 96 -7.42 4.24 -10.70
N ASN A 97 -7.07 3.95 -9.45
CA ASN A 97 -7.63 2.82 -8.71
C ASN A 97 -9.14 3.00 -8.48
N ALA A 98 -9.59 4.19 -8.06
CA ALA A 98 -11.00 4.49 -7.94
C ALA A 98 -11.75 4.34 -9.27
N GLN A 99 -11.17 4.83 -10.37
CA GLN A 99 -11.75 4.69 -11.72
C GLN A 99 -11.82 3.22 -12.17
N THR A 100 -10.84 2.40 -11.80
CA THR A 100 -10.86 0.96 -12.07
C THR A 100 -12.07 0.30 -11.40
N TRP A 101 -12.31 0.60 -10.12
CA TRP A 101 -13.49 0.10 -9.41
C TRP A 101 -14.81 0.65 -9.97
N ALA A 102 -14.83 1.90 -10.46
CA ALA A 102 -15.98 2.44 -11.18
C ALA A 102 -16.29 1.65 -12.47
N ASN A 103 -15.24 1.31 -13.23
CA ASN A 103 -15.37 0.52 -14.46
C ASN A 103 -15.89 -0.89 -14.18
N VAL A 104 -15.40 -1.53 -13.11
CA VAL A 104 -15.89 -2.85 -12.65
C VAL A 104 -17.37 -2.78 -12.24
N ALA A 105 -17.75 -1.78 -11.44
CA ALA A 105 -19.14 -1.60 -11.03
C ALA A 105 -20.08 -1.39 -12.23
N LYS A 106 -19.64 -0.58 -13.20
CA LYS A 106 -20.37 -0.34 -14.46
C LYS A 106 -20.54 -1.63 -15.27
N ALA A 107 -19.46 -2.37 -15.54
CA ALA A 107 -19.51 -3.62 -16.30
C ALA A 107 -20.43 -4.66 -15.63
N GLN A 108 -20.40 -4.74 -14.30
CA GLN A 108 -21.24 -5.65 -13.54
C GLN A 108 -22.72 -5.23 -13.58
N THR A 109 -23.00 -3.93 -13.52
CA THR A 109 -24.36 -3.39 -13.69
C THR A 109 -24.91 -3.64 -15.10
N GLU A 110 -24.10 -3.42 -16.13
CA GLU A 110 -24.47 -3.73 -17.52
C GLU A 110 -24.76 -5.23 -17.70
N THR A 111 -23.97 -6.09 -17.06
CA THR A 111 -24.17 -7.55 -17.05
C THR A 111 -25.49 -7.92 -16.36
N ALA A 112 -25.78 -7.34 -15.20
CA ALA A 112 -27.04 -7.53 -14.48
C ALA A 112 -28.25 -7.12 -15.34
N GLN A 113 -28.18 -5.95 -16.00
CA GLN A 113 -29.22 -5.45 -16.89
C GLN A 113 -29.38 -6.30 -18.16
N ALA A 114 -28.29 -6.85 -18.71
CA ALA A 114 -28.36 -7.77 -19.83
C ALA A 114 -29.01 -9.09 -19.44
N TYR A 115 -28.68 -9.62 -18.26
CA TYR A 115 -29.29 -10.82 -17.71
C TYR A 115 -30.79 -10.67 -17.50
N ASP A 116 -31.22 -9.58 -16.85
CA ASP A 116 -32.63 -9.29 -16.61
C ASP A 116 -33.43 -9.18 -17.93
N ARG A 117 -32.90 -8.44 -18.91
CA ARG A 117 -33.51 -8.34 -20.26
C ARG A 117 -33.61 -9.69 -20.96
N ALA A 118 -32.60 -10.54 -20.86
CA ALA A 118 -32.61 -11.87 -21.47
C ALA A 118 -33.68 -12.77 -20.84
N VAL A 119 -33.82 -12.73 -19.51
CA VAL A 119 -34.86 -13.47 -18.79
C VAL A 119 -36.24 -12.93 -19.16
N ALA A 120 -36.45 -11.62 -19.18
CA ALA A 120 -37.73 -11.03 -19.55
C ALA A 120 -38.11 -11.32 -21.01
N GLY A 121 -37.14 -11.32 -21.93
CA GLY A 121 -37.38 -11.48 -23.36
C GLY A 121 -37.50 -12.93 -23.84
N HIS A 122 -36.53 -13.78 -23.49
CA HIS A 122 -36.42 -15.13 -24.09
C HIS A 122 -37.46 -16.12 -23.55
N ILE A 123 -37.97 -15.91 -22.34
CA ILE A 123 -38.93 -16.82 -21.71
C ILE A 123 -40.30 -16.17 -21.45
N ALA A 124 -40.59 -15.05 -22.12
CA ALA A 124 -41.85 -14.31 -21.95
C ALA A 124 -43.09 -15.20 -22.14
N GLY A 125 -43.06 -16.07 -23.17
CA GLY A 125 -44.15 -17.00 -23.48
C GLY A 125 -44.08 -18.34 -22.73
N TRP A 126 -43.08 -18.56 -21.87
CA TRP A 126 -42.96 -19.81 -21.12
C TRP A 126 -43.76 -19.71 -19.81
N GLU A 127 -44.78 -20.57 -19.70
CA GLU A 127 -45.71 -20.60 -18.57
C GLU A 127 -45.65 -21.94 -17.81
N GLY A 128 -46.28 -21.96 -16.64
CA GLY A 128 -46.38 -23.13 -15.76
C GLY A 128 -45.38 -23.13 -14.59
N PRO A 129 -45.48 -24.11 -13.68
CA PRO A 129 -44.71 -24.12 -12.43
C PRO A 129 -43.19 -24.06 -12.61
N ALA A 130 -42.67 -24.69 -13.65
CA ALA A 130 -41.23 -24.66 -13.98
C ALA A 130 -40.77 -23.25 -14.41
N ALA A 131 -41.58 -22.54 -15.20
CA ALA A 131 -41.28 -21.17 -15.60
C ALA A 131 -41.27 -20.22 -14.40
N THR A 132 -42.21 -20.37 -13.46
CA THR A 132 -42.23 -19.60 -12.21
C THR A 132 -41.01 -19.89 -11.35
N ALA A 133 -40.62 -21.16 -11.21
CA ALA A 133 -39.42 -21.53 -10.46
C ALA A 133 -38.14 -20.94 -11.08
N TYR A 134 -38.02 -20.99 -12.41
CA TYR A 134 -36.91 -20.39 -13.13
C TYR A 134 -36.86 -18.86 -12.95
N ARG A 135 -37.98 -18.15 -13.11
CA ARG A 135 -38.03 -16.69 -12.90
C ARG A 135 -37.63 -16.30 -11.48
N ARG A 136 -38.02 -17.08 -10.48
CA ARG A 136 -37.58 -16.86 -9.09
C ARG A 136 -36.06 -17.03 -8.95
N GLN A 137 -35.49 -18.10 -9.48
CA GLN A 137 -34.03 -18.32 -9.46
C GLN A 137 -33.28 -17.22 -10.24
N ALA A 138 -33.85 -16.75 -11.35
CA ALA A 138 -33.29 -15.65 -12.13
C ALA A 138 -33.30 -14.34 -11.34
N ALA A 139 -34.41 -14.01 -10.66
CA ALA A 139 -34.47 -12.84 -9.79
C ALA A 139 -33.43 -12.91 -8.66
N GLU A 140 -33.26 -14.08 -8.03
CA GLU A 140 -32.22 -14.30 -7.02
C GLU A 140 -30.80 -14.15 -7.60
N THR A 141 -30.57 -14.53 -8.86
CA THR A 141 -29.27 -14.36 -9.53
C THR A 141 -29.02 -12.88 -9.85
N LEU A 142 -30.05 -12.16 -10.29
CA LEU A 142 -29.99 -10.73 -10.54
C LEU A 142 -29.66 -9.93 -9.26
N GLU A 143 -30.23 -10.32 -8.12
CA GLU A 143 -29.92 -9.72 -6.82
C GLU A 143 -28.43 -9.88 -6.46
N LEU A 144 -27.86 -11.07 -6.68
CA LEU A 144 -26.43 -11.32 -6.44
C LEU A 144 -25.53 -10.51 -7.38
N LEU A 145 -25.88 -10.41 -8.66
CA LEU A 145 -25.14 -9.58 -9.62
C LEU A 145 -25.19 -8.10 -9.23
N SER A 146 -26.35 -7.63 -8.77
CA SER A 146 -26.56 -6.26 -8.29
C SER A 146 -25.78 -5.98 -7.00
N ALA A 147 -25.73 -6.95 -6.08
CA ALA A 147 -24.91 -6.87 -4.88
C ALA A 147 -23.41 -6.73 -5.22
N LEU A 148 -22.88 -7.53 -6.15
CA LEU A 148 -21.47 -7.40 -6.57
C LEU A 148 -21.18 -6.04 -7.23
N ALA A 149 -22.12 -5.53 -8.05
CA ALA A 149 -21.98 -4.21 -8.65
C ALA A 149 -21.96 -3.10 -7.58
N GLY A 150 -22.86 -3.18 -6.59
CA GLY A 150 -22.88 -2.28 -5.46
C GLY A 150 -21.59 -2.35 -4.62
N ALA A 151 -21.05 -3.55 -4.41
CA ALA A 151 -19.82 -3.72 -3.63
C ALA A 151 -18.63 -3.05 -4.34
N ALA A 152 -18.51 -3.24 -5.66
CA ALA A 152 -17.50 -2.57 -6.47
C ALA A 152 -17.65 -1.03 -6.41
N LYS A 153 -18.88 -0.51 -6.45
CA LYS A 153 -19.17 0.92 -6.24
C LYS A 153 -18.73 1.37 -4.83
N GLY A 154 -18.97 0.56 -3.81
CA GLY A 154 -18.55 0.85 -2.44
C GLY A 154 -17.03 0.96 -2.32
N VAL A 155 -16.27 0.05 -2.93
CA VAL A 155 -14.80 0.13 -2.95
C VAL A 155 -14.33 1.39 -3.68
N GLN A 156 -14.94 1.73 -4.83
CA GLN A 156 -14.65 2.96 -5.55
C GLN A 156 -14.85 4.20 -4.65
N ALA A 157 -15.99 4.30 -3.96
CA ALA A 157 -16.30 5.41 -3.08
C ALA A 157 -15.28 5.54 -1.94
N ILE A 158 -14.92 4.42 -1.30
CA ILE A 158 -13.94 4.40 -0.20
C ILE A 158 -12.57 4.90 -0.68
N VAL A 159 -12.06 4.38 -1.81
CA VAL A 159 -10.75 4.76 -2.35
C VAL A 159 -10.74 6.24 -2.75
N ALA A 160 -11.75 6.69 -3.50
CA ALA A 160 -11.84 8.08 -3.97
C ALA A 160 -11.91 9.07 -2.80
N MET A 161 -12.79 8.81 -1.82
CA MET A 161 -13.01 9.71 -0.69
C MET A 161 -11.82 9.71 0.29
N SER A 162 -11.15 8.58 0.47
CA SER A 162 -9.90 8.51 1.25
C SER A 162 -8.79 9.32 0.58
N GLY A 163 -8.63 9.20 -0.74
CA GLY A 163 -7.69 9.99 -1.53
C GLY A 163 -7.94 11.50 -1.45
N ALA A 164 -9.22 11.89 -1.56
CA ALA A 164 -9.63 13.29 -1.40
C ALA A 164 -9.29 13.84 0.00
N LEU A 165 -9.54 13.05 1.06
CA LEU A 165 -9.21 13.47 2.42
C LEU A 165 -7.70 13.62 2.65
N VAL A 166 -6.89 12.68 2.16
CA VAL A 166 -5.41 12.78 2.23
C VAL A 166 -4.93 14.03 1.49
N THR A 167 -5.50 14.30 0.31
CA THR A 167 -5.17 15.49 -0.49
C THR A 167 -5.51 16.77 0.27
N LEU A 168 -6.69 16.85 0.88
CA LEU A 168 -7.10 17.98 1.72
C LEU A 168 -6.10 18.21 2.87
N VAL A 169 -5.77 17.16 3.62
CA VAL A 169 -4.85 17.24 4.76
C VAL A 169 -3.46 17.66 4.31
N ARG A 170 -2.98 17.16 3.16
CA ARG A 170 -1.72 17.59 2.56
C ARG A 170 -1.70 19.08 2.27
N THR A 171 -2.77 19.62 1.68
CA THR A 171 -2.90 21.05 1.39
C THR A 171 -2.88 21.88 2.68
N LEU A 172 -3.66 21.48 3.69
CA LEU A 172 -3.69 22.19 4.98
C LEU A 172 -2.33 22.16 5.70
N VAL A 173 -1.62 21.02 5.67
CA VAL A 173 -0.28 20.91 6.26
C VAL A 173 0.71 21.81 5.51
N ARG A 174 0.67 21.80 4.17
CA ARG A 174 1.49 22.70 3.35
C ARG A 174 1.23 24.16 3.70
N ASP A 175 -0.02 24.58 3.80
CA ASP A 175 -0.38 25.97 4.11
C ASP A 175 0.13 26.39 5.50
N LEU A 176 0.02 25.52 6.50
CA LEU A 176 0.58 25.77 7.84
C LEU A 176 2.10 25.91 7.81
N ILE A 177 2.80 25.08 7.03
CA ILE A 177 4.26 25.19 6.86
C ILE A 177 4.61 26.49 6.15
N GLY A 178 3.88 26.87 5.09
CA GLY A 178 4.08 28.13 4.38
C GLY A 178 3.88 29.34 5.29
N GLU A 179 2.87 29.32 6.15
CA GLU A 179 2.64 30.35 7.18
C GLU A 179 3.83 30.41 8.16
N LEU A 180 4.30 29.25 8.66
CA LEU A 180 5.45 29.18 9.56
C LEU A 180 6.70 29.80 8.93
N ILE A 181 7.04 29.41 7.70
CA ILE A 181 8.21 29.93 6.99
C ILE A 181 8.09 31.43 6.79
N SER A 182 6.92 31.92 6.40
CA SER A 182 6.69 33.37 6.24
C SER A 182 6.95 34.14 7.53
N ILE A 183 6.51 33.60 8.68
CA ILE A 183 6.76 34.20 10.00
C ILE A 183 8.24 34.13 10.37
N LEU A 184 8.90 33.01 10.14
CA LEU A 184 10.33 32.84 10.39
C LEU A 184 11.13 33.87 9.59
N LEU A 185 10.91 33.95 8.28
CA LEU A 185 11.59 34.90 7.39
C LEU A 185 11.39 36.36 7.83
N ALA A 186 10.18 36.72 8.29
CA ALA A 186 9.91 38.07 8.81
C ALA A 186 10.62 38.38 10.15
N ARG A 187 10.84 37.36 10.99
CA ARG A 187 11.51 37.48 12.30
C ARG A 187 13.04 37.42 12.20
N LEU A 188 13.59 36.82 11.14
CA LEU A 188 15.02 36.61 10.94
C LEU A 188 15.88 37.88 11.12
N PRO A 189 15.54 39.06 10.55
CA PRO A 189 16.37 40.25 10.71
C PRO A 189 16.47 40.71 12.16
N ILE A 190 15.36 40.57 12.91
CA ILE A 190 15.28 40.98 14.32
C ILE A 190 16.16 40.08 15.18
N TRP A 191 16.02 38.75 15.05
CA TRP A 191 16.83 37.79 15.79
C TRP A 191 18.32 37.87 15.47
N THR A 192 18.66 38.19 14.23
CA THR A 192 20.06 38.39 13.82
C THR A 192 20.64 39.65 14.46
N ALA A 193 19.89 40.76 14.44
CA ALA A 193 20.30 42.00 15.08
C ALA A 193 20.42 41.86 16.60
N GLU A 194 19.50 41.15 17.25
CA GLU A 194 19.54 40.84 18.69
C GLU A 194 20.77 39.98 19.05
N THR A 195 21.06 38.95 18.26
CA THR A 195 22.19 38.06 18.50
C THR A 195 23.52 38.78 18.29
N LEU A 196 23.68 39.51 17.19
CA LEU A 196 24.91 40.27 16.91
C LEU A 196 25.09 41.45 17.87
N GLY A 197 24.02 42.19 18.14
CA GLY A 197 24.03 43.37 19.02
C GLY A 197 24.32 43.01 20.48
N THR A 198 24.08 41.77 20.88
CA THR A 198 24.43 41.25 22.22
C THR A 198 25.70 40.40 22.22
N PHE A 199 26.48 40.41 21.13
CA PHE A 199 27.70 39.60 20.97
C PHE A 199 27.47 38.10 21.24
N GLY A 200 26.31 37.58 20.86
CA GLY A 200 25.95 36.16 21.00
C GLY A 200 25.26 35.79 22.32
N ILE A 201 25.15 36.71 23.30
CA ILE A 201 24.53 36.42 24.60
C ILE A 201 23.03 36.09 24.45
N ALA A 202 22.33 36.72 23.50
CA ALA A 202 20.91 36.45 23.24
C ALA A 202 20.65 35.16 22.44
N ALA A 203 21.68 34.47 21.94
CA ALA A 203 21.50 33.29 21.07
C ALA A 203 20.62 32.19 21.70
N PRO A 204 20.78 31.80 22.99
CA PRO A 204 19.91 30.78 23.59
C PRO A 204 18.44 31.21 23.67
N TYR A 205 18.19 32.50 23.86
CA TYR A 205 16.83 33.05 23.90
C TYR A 205 16.17 33.02 22.52
N VAL A 206 16.90 33.37 21.47
CA VAL A 206 16.44 33.27 20.07
C VAL A 206 16.11 31.82 19.71
N VAL A 207 16.99 30.87 20.05
CA VAL A 207 16.74 29.43 19.83
C VAL A 207 15.46 28.97 20.55
N ALA A 208 15.26 29.39 21.81
CA ALA A 208 14.03 29.07 22.55
C ALA A 208 12.77 29.64 21.87
N GLN A 209 12.83 30.85 21.31
CA GLN A 209 11.71 31.43 20.55
C GLN A 209 11.40 30.65 19.27
N VAL A 210 12.43 30.30 18.49
CA VAL A 210 12.28 29.49 17.27
C VAL A 210 11.68 28.14 17.61
N THR A 211 12.21 27.47 18.63
CA THR A 211 11.71 26.17 19.10
C THR A 211 10.24 26.25 19.52
N ALA A 212 9.86 27.26 20.30
CA ALA A 212 8.47 27.46 20.73
C ALA A 212 7.53 27.74 19.55
N LEU A 213 7.99 28.51 18.56
CA LEU A 213 7.23 28.79 17.34
C LEU A 213 7.03 27.50 16.52
N VAL A 214 8.11 26.78 16.22
CA VAL A 214 8.05 25.49 15.51
C VAL A 214 7.14 24.50 16.25
N ALA A 215 7.29 24.35 17.56
CA ALA A 215 6.48 23.44 18.36
C ALA A 215 4.98 23.76 18.29
N LYS A 216 4.61 25.05 18.31
CA LYS A 216 3.22 25.49 18.17
C LYS A 216 2.64 25.12 16.80
N TRP A 217 3.40 25.19 15.72
CA TRP A 217 2.95 24.79 14.38
C TRP A 217 2.96 23.27 14.22
N GLY A 218 3.94 22.58 14.79
CA GLY A 218 3.97 21.12 14.88
C GLY A 218 2.74 20.56 15.60
N ALA A 219 2.29 21.20 16.68
CA ALA A 219 1.05 20.82 17.36
C ALA A 219 -0.20 20.98 16.47
N ARG A 220 -0.26 22.03 15.64
CA ARG A 220 -1.36 22.24 14.69
C ARG A 220 -1.36 21.16 13.60
N ILE A 221 -0.19 20.85 13.02
CA ILE A 221 -0.02 19.80 12.01
C ILE A 221 -0.37 18.42 12.59
N THR A 222 0.14 18.10 13.78
CA THR A 222 -0.14 16.83 14.48
C THR A 222 -1.63 16.62 14.68
N ARG A 223 -2.38 17.68 15.00
CA ARG A 223 -3.84 17.62 15.14
C ARG A 223 -4.54 17.26 13.82
N LEU A 224 -4.08 17.79 12.69
CA LEU A 224 -4.61 17.41 11.37
C LEU A 224 -4.29 15.95 11.03
N LEU A 225 -3.07 15.50 11.28
CA LEU A 225 -2.66 14.10 11.04
C LEU A 225 -3.43 13.09 11.91
N ARG A 226 -3.73 13.46 13.16
CA ARG A 226 -4.58 12.65 14.04
C ARG A 226 -6.00 12.58 13.52
N ALA A 227 -6.58 13.71 13.10
CA ALA A 227 -7.91 13.75 12.52
C ALA A 227 -7.99 12.89 11.24
N LEU A 228 -6.96 12.92 10.39
CA LEU A 228 -6.84 12.03 9.22
C LEU A 228 -6.85 10.56 9.64
N THR A 229 -5.97 10.19 10.57
CA THR A 229 -5.86 8.82 11.08
C THR A 229 -7.17 8.33 11.68
N THR A 230 -7.85 9.16 12.48
CA THR A 230 -9.17 8.86 13.04
C THR A 230 -10.21 8.63 11.94
N SER A 231 -10.24 9.50 10.93
CA SER A 231 -11.16 9.38 9.80
C SER A 231 -10.96 8.07 9.05
N LEU A 232 -9.71 7.73 8.70
CA LEU A 232 -9.41 6.46 8.01
C LEU A 232 -9.77 5.23 8.86
N ARG A 233 -9.61 5.31 10.19
CA ARG A 233 -10.06 4.24 11.10
C ARG A 233 -11.58 4.10 11.11
N ASN A 234 -12.32 5.20 11.03
CA ASN A 234 -13.79 5.20 10.95
C ASN A 234 -14.31 4.59 9.64
N LEU A 235 -13.47 4.48 8.59
CA LEU A 235 -13.81 3.76 7.35
C LEU A 235 -13.62 2.24 7.43
N MET A 236 -12.82 1.73 8.36
CA MET A 236 -12.56 0.28 8.49
C MET A 236 -13.83 -0.58 8.62
N PRO A 237 -14.88 -0.16 9.35
CA PRO A 237 -16.14 -0.90 9.39
C PRO A 237 -16.83 -1.01 8.02
N ALA A 238 -16.77 0.04 7.20
CA ALA A 238 -17.34 0.02 5.85
C ALA A 238 -16.62 -1.01 4.96
N LEU A 239 -15.28 -1.05 5.00
CA LEU A 239 -14.48 -2.06 4.29
C LEU A 239 -14.84 -3.48 4.72
N ARG A 240 -14.95 -3.72 6.03
CA ARG A 240 -15.35 -5.04 6.56
C ARG A 240 -16.76 -5.42 6.13
N GLY A 241 -17.70 -4.49 6.17
CA GLY A 241 -19.07 -4.73 5.72
C GLY A 241 -19.15 -5.11 4.23
N LEU A 242 -18.32 -4.49 3.38
CA LEU A 242 -18.22 -4.88 1.97
C LEU A 242 -17.63 -6.29 1.80
N ASP A 243 -16.57 -6.63 2.55
CA ASP A 243 -15.96 -7.97 2.52
C ASP A 243 -16.95 -9.07 2.97
N GLU A 244 -17.69 -8.82 4.05
CA GLU A 244 -18.76 -9.69 4.54
C GLU A 244 -19.86 -9.87 3.49
N ALA A 245 -20.28 -8.79 2.84
CA ALA A 245 -21.31 -8.84 1.80
C ALA A 245 -20.86 -9.62 0.55
N ILE A 246 -19.61 -9.42 0.10
CA ILE A 246 -19.03 -10.19 -1.01
C ILE A 246 -18.93 -11.68 -0.64
N SER A 247 -18.45 -11.99 0.55
CA SER A 247 -18.35 -13.36 1.07
C SER A 247 -19.71 -14.06 1.15
N ALA A 248 -20.76 -13.32 1.53
CA ALA A 248 -22.13 -13.81 1.52
C ALA A 248 -22.60 -14.15 0.09
N VAL A 249 -22.33 -13.28 -0.89
CA VAL A 249 -22.64 -13.57 -2.31
C VAL A 249 -21.92 -14.84 -2.79
N MET A 250 -20.62 -14.95 -2.52
CA MET A 250 -19.83 -16.13 -2.92
C MET A 250 -20.36 -17.42 -2.28
N THR A 251 -20.79 -17.36 -1.03
CA THR A 251 -21.40 -18.51 -0.33
C THR A 251 -22.70 -18.95 -0.99
N VAL A 252 -23.56 -18.01 -1.39
CA VAL A 252 -24.83 -18.33 -2.07
C VAL A 252 -24.57 -18.93 -3.45
N LEU A 253 -23.61 -18.39 -4.20
CA LEU A 253 -23.20 -18.94 -5.50
C LEU A 253 -22.66 -20.36 -5.37
N GLY A 254 -21.80 -20.63 -4.37
CA GLY A 254 -21.25 -21.96 -4.12
C GLY A 254 -22.29 -23.00 -3.70
N ARG A 255 -23.41 -22.60 -3.11
CA ARG A 255 -24.52 -23.49 -2.72
C ARG A 255 -25.46 -23.84 -3.89
N ARG A 256 -25.56 -23.00 -4.92
CA ARG A 256 -26.53 -23.15 -6.03
C ARG A 256 -26.03 -23.99 -7.21
N GLY A 257 -24.74 -24.32 -7.25
CA GLY A 257 -24.19 -25.23 -8.23
C GLY A 257 -23.02 -26.02 -7.65
N GLY A 258 -23.13 -27.35 -7.69
CA GLY A 258 -21.95 -28.13 -8.08
C GLY A 258 -21.56 -27.58 -9.45
N VAL A 259 -20.56 -26.71 -9.47
CA VAL A 259 -20.01 -26.12 -10.68
C VAL A 259 -19.70 -27.32 -11.58
N PRO A 260 -20.28 -27.45 -12.80
CA PRO A 260 -19.56 -28.17 -13.83
C PRO A 260 -18.24 -27.44 -13.86
N HIS A 261 -17.20 -28.13 -13.41
CA HIS A 261 -15.89 -27.96 -13.98
C HIS A 261 -16.11 -28.04 -15.50
N ALA A 262 -16.43 -26.90 -16.13
CA ALA A 262 -15.69 -26.54 -17.32
C ALA A 262 -14.26 -26.90 -16.92
N ARG A 263 -13.59 -27.76 -17.69
CA ARG A 263 -12.22 -28.14 -17.40
C ARG A 263 -11.32 -26.89 -17.47
N THR A 264 -11.41 -25.97 -16.52
CA THR A 264 -10.28 -25.57 -15.71
C THR A 264 -9.73 -26.85 -15.11
N PRO A 265 -8.43 -27.14 -15.19
CA PRO A 265 -7.85 -28.24 -14.42
C PRO A 265 -8.27 -28.10 -12.95
N GLU A 266 -8.55 -29.20 -12.25
CA GLU A 266 -8.69 -29.18 -10.79
C GLU A 266 -7.42 -28.61 -10.18
N ALA A 267 -7.49 -27.36 -9.74
CA ALA A 267 -6.59 -26.80 -8.75
C ALA A 267 -7.10 -27.23 -7.37
N GLY A 268 -6.34 -28.10 -6.70
CA GLY A 268 -6.55 -28.40 -5.29
C GLY A 268 -6.34 -27.15 -4.42
N PRO A 269 -6.57 -27.25 -3.09
CA PRO A 269 -6.24 -26.18 -2.17
C PRO A 269 -4.73 -25.93 -2.24
N GLY A 270 -4.31 -24.88 -2.95
CA GLY A 270 -2.89 -24.58 -3.20
C GLY A 270 -2.55 -23.97 -4.56
N GLU A 271 -3.45 -23.96 -5.56
CA GLU A 271 -3.07 -23.44 -6.90
C GLU A 271 -3.55 -22.01 -7.19
N ILE A 272 -2.56 -21.13 -7.34
CA ILE A 272 -2.65 -19.70 -7.67
C ILE A 272 -3.02 -19.52 -9.15
N ARG A 273 -3.91 -18.57 -9.46
CA ARG A 273 -4.37 -18.20 -10.82
C ARG A 273 -3.31 -17.53 -11.72
N TRP A 274 -2.02 -17.80 -11.47
CA TRP A 274 -0.85 -17.28 -12.19
C TRP A 274 0.24 -18.35 -12.43
N ALA A 275 -0.16 -19.62 -12.57
CA ALA A 275 0.73 -20.77 -12.82
C ALA A 275 1.45 -20.79 -14.19
N GLY A 276 1.81 -19.61 -14.73
CA GLY A 276 2.61 -19.46 -15.94
C GLY A 276 3.90 -18.65 -15.77
N ALA A 277 4.01 -17.80 -14.74
CA ALA A 277 5.15 -16.89 -14.57
C ALA A 277 6.20 -17.38 -13.55
N GLY A 278 5.87 -18.38 -12.72
CA GLY A 278 6.83 -19.03 -11.82
C GLY A 278 7.29 -18.18 -10.64
N TYR A 279 6.42 -17.32 -10.09
CA TYR A 279 6.67 -16.55 -8.87
C TYR A 279 6.54 -17.41 -7.60
N VAL A 280 7.24 -17.03 -6.52
CA VAL A 280 7.13 -17.69 -5.21
C VAL A 280 5.84 -17.33 -4.46
N ASP A 281 5.27 -16.15 -4.72
CA ASP A 281 4.01 -15.69 -4.12
C ASP A 281 3.18 -14.90 -5.13
N THR A 282 1.95 -14.51 -4.76
CA THR A 282 1.06 -13.72 -5.60
C THR A 282 1.62 -12.31 -5.82
N PRO A 283 1.69 -11.83 -7.08
CA PRO A 283 1.98 -10.43 -7.38
C PRO A 283 1.05 -9.47 -6.62
N GLN A 284 1.55 -8.31 -6.20
CA GLN A 284 0.73 -7.27 -5.54
C GLN A 284 -0.36 -6.70 -6.46
N SER A 285 -0.04 -6.57 -7.75
CA SER A 285 -0.99 -6.14 -8.78
C SER A 285 -0.65 -6.73 -10.15
N GLU A 286 -1.61 -6.74 -11.06
CA GLU A 286 -1.38 -7.09 -12.47
C GLU A 286 -0.38 -6.14 -13.12
N ARG A 287 -0.45 -4.84 -12.76
CA ARG A 287 0.48 -3.83 -13.28
C ARG A 287 1.91 -4.07 -12.82
N ALA A 288 2.13 -4.50 -11.58
CA ALA A 288 3.46 -4.87 -11.10
C ALA A 288 4.02 -6.06 -11.89
N ALA A 289 3.17 -7.05 -12.19
CA ALA A 289 3.59 -8.20 -12.99
C ALA A 289 4.00 -7.80 -14.41
N GLU A 290 3.22 -6.96 -15.10
CA GLU A 290 3.56 -6.42 -16.41
C GLU A 290 4.89 -5.65 -16.39
N LEU A 291 5.05 -4.75 -15.42
CA LEU A 291 6.28 -3.95 -15.28
C LEU A 291 7.50 -4.82 -14.98
N TYR A 292 7.37 -5.89 -14.19
CA TYR A 292 8.47 -6.82 -13.96
C TYR A 292 8.87 -7.55 -15.26
N ASP A 293 7.90 -7.93 -16.10
CA ASP A 293 8.18 -8.53 -17.41
C ASP A 293 8.84 -7.53 -18.37
N GLU A 294 8.39 -6.27 -18.37
CA GLU A 294 9.05 -5.18 -19.09
C GLU A 294 10.50 -4.99 -18.60
N ILE A 295 10.73 -4.94 -17.29
CA ILE A 295 12.08 -4.80 -16.69
C ILE A 295 13.00 -5.95 -17.09
N ARG A 296 12.50 -7.20 -17.11
CA ARG A 296 13.26 -8.36 -17.58
C ARG A 296 13.66 -8.24 -19.04
N ALA A 297 12.80 -7.65 -19.88
CA ALA A 297 13.08 -7.47 -21.30
C ALA A 297 14.07 -6.32 -21.58
N ARG A 298 14.22 -5.37 -20.66
CA ARG A 298 15.12 -4.21 -20.84
C ARG A 298 16.59 -4.61 -20.71
N THR A 299 17.42 -3.99 -21.53
CA THR A 299 18.89 -4.19 -21.55
C THR A 299 19.66 -2.91 -21.28
N ASP A 300 18.99 -1.75 -21.24
CA ASP A 300 19.57 -0.42 -21.11
C ASP A 300 19.36 0.23 -19.74
N ASP A 301 18.51 -0.37 -18.91
CA ASP A 301 18.07 0.15 -17.62
C ASP A 301 19.20 0.18 -16.58
N VAL A 302 20.03 -0.85 -16.50
CA VAL A 302 21.14 -0.91 -15.52
C VAL A 302 22.08 0.29 -15.65
N ALA A 303 22.53 0.60 -16.87
CA ALA A 303 23.43 1.72 -17.11
C ALA A 303 22.75 3.07 -16.84
N LYS A 304 21.50 3.23 -17.27
CA LYS A 304 20.72 4.45 -17.04
C LYS A 304 20.47 4.72 -15.56
N ILE A 305 20.09 3.68 -14.81
CA ILE A 305 19.83 3.79 -13.38
C ILE A 305 21.14 4.10 -12.63
N ALA A 306 22.24 3.45 -12.99
CA ALA A 306 23.55 3.72 -12.38
C ALA A 306 23.99 5.18 -12.60
N GLU A 307 23.84 5.69 -13.83
CA GLU A 307 24.14 7.08 -14.18
C GLU A 307 23.23 8.06 -13.43
N LEU A 308 21.91 7.83 -13.45
CA LEU A 308 20.92 8.68 -12.78
C LEU A 308 21.19 8.81 -11.27
N LEU A 309 21.46 7.69 -10.61
CA LEU A 309 21.64 7.65 -9.16
C LEU A 309 23.06 7.99 -8.71
N GLY A 310 24.02 8.04 -9.65
CA GLY A 310 25.44 8.17 -9.35
C GLY A 310 26.00 6.97 -8.58
N VAL A 311 25.48 5.75 -8.79
CA VAL A 311 25.89 4.53 -8.06
C VAL A 311 26.69 3.58 -8.96
N PRO A 312 27.50 2.67 -8.40
CA PRO A 312 28.26 1.71 -9.20
C PRO A 312 27.35 0.81 -10.03
N GLN A 313 27.63 0.68 -11.33
CA GLN A 313 26.81 -0.11 -12.25
C GLN A 313 26.67 -1.59 -11.83
N HIS A 314 27.73 -2.18 -11.27
CA HIS A 314 27.72 -3.57 -10.80
C HIS A 314 26.73 -3.81 -9.64
N VAL A 315 26.43 -2.78 -8.83
CA VAL A 315 25.42 -2.86 -7.76
C VAL A 315 24.04 -3.00 -8.38
N VAL A 316 23.70 -2.11 -9.32
CA VAL A 316 22.41 -2.13 -10.03
C VAL A 316 22.24 -3.44 -10.80
N GLU A 317 23.30 -3.90 -11.48
CA GLU A 317 23.29 -5.16 -12.23
C GLU A 317 23.00 -6.36 -11.32
N ARG A 318 23.71 -6.45 -10.19
CA ARG A 318 23.51 -7.54 -9.23
C ARG A 318 22.08 -7.52 -8.68
N VAL A 319 21.58 -6.35 -8.29
CA VAL A 319 20.21 -6.22 -7.77
C VAL A 319 19.18 -6.56 -8.84
N LYS A 320 19.40 -6.14 -10.09
CA LYS A 320 18.52 -6.54 -11.21
C LYS A 320 18.45 -8.06 -11.34
N ASN A 321 19.61 -8.71 -11.30
CA ASN A 321 19.70 -10.15 -11.42
C ASN A 321 19.04 -10.86 -10.24
N HIS A 322 19.22 -10.34 -9.03
CA HIS A 322 18.63 -10.89 -7.82
C HIS A 322 17.11 -10.76 -7.80
N LEU A 323 16.57 -9.56 -8.05
CA LEU A 323 15.14 -9.27 -7.93
C LEU A 323 14.31 -9.82 -9.10
N PHE A 324 14.80 -9.68 -10.33
CA PHE A 324 13.97 -9.90 -11.52
C PHE A 324 14.37 -11.15 -12.31
N MET A 325 15.65 -11.52 -12.34
CA MET A 325 16.17 -12.56 -13.25
C MET A 325 16.41 -13.91 -12.58
N SER A 326 16.65 -13.93 -11.27
CA SER A 326 16.99 -15.14 -10.52
C SER A 326 15.76 -15.74 -9.88
N ARG A 327 15.74 -17.08 -9.83
CA ARG A 327 14.75 -17.83 -9.04
C ARG A 327 15.38 -18.21 -7.72
N HIS A 328 14.63 -18.05 -6.64
CA HIS A 328 15.05 -18.33 -5.27
C HIS A 328 14.15 -19.37 -4.64
N GLU A 329 14.70 -20.13 -3.71
CA GLU A 329 13.94 -21.02 -2.85
C GLU A 329 13.48 -20.25 -1.61
N VAL A 330 12.18 -20.07 -1.46
CA VAL A 330 11.55 -19.26 -0.40
C VAL A 330 10.48 -20.08 0.31
N PRO A 331 10.42 -20.10 1.65
CA PRO A 331 9.34 -20.75 2.36
C PRO A 331 8.07 -19.90 2.31
N VAL A 332 6.99 -20.48 1.78
CA VAL A 332 5.67 -19.86 1.64
C VAL A 332 4.65 -20.77 2.31
N LYS A 333 3.95 -20.25 3.33
CA LYS A 333 2.91 -20.98 4.09
C LYS A 333 3.33 -22.37 4.62
N GLY A 334 4.61 -22.56 4.95
CA GLY A 334 5.13 -23.83 5.49
C GLY A 334 5.80 -24.75 4.46
N GLU A 335 5.87 -24.34 3.19
CA GLU A 335 6.46 -25.14 2.11
C GLU A 335 7.56 -24.36 1.40
N LEU A 336 8.65 -25.02 1.01
CA LEU A 336 9.70 -24.40 0.19
C LEU A 336 9.23 -24.34 -1.27
N VAL A 337 9.16 -23.13 -1.81
CA VAL A 337 8.75 -22.85 -3.19
C VAL A 337 9.92 -22.23 -3.94
N THR A 338 10.25 -22.76 -5.12
CA THR A 338 11.30 -22.19 -5.98
C THR A 338 10.68 -21.37 -7.11
N GLY A 339 10.97 -20.07 -7.14
CA GLY A 339 10.40 -19.15 -8.12
C GLY A 339 11.06 -17.78 -8.14
N TYR A 340 10.59 -16.89 -9.01
CA TYR A 340 10.96 -15.47 -8.96
C TYR A 340 10.29 -14.81 -7.76
N PHE A 341 10.88 -13.74 -7.21
CA PHE A 341 10.17 -12.92 -6.22
C PHE A 341 8.87 -12.36 -6.80
N ALA A 342 7.84 -12.29 -5.95
CA ALA A 342 6.54 -11.78 -6.34
C ALA A 342 6.64 -10.28 -6.71
N PRO A 343 6.05 -9.83 -7.83
CA PRO A 343 6.08 -8.44 -8.23
C PRO A 343 5.47 -7.51 -7.18
N MET A 344 6.22 -6.45 -6.84
CA MET A 344 5.79 -5.41 -5.91
C MET A 344 5.65 -4.06 -6.62
N ASP A 345 4.56 -3.35 -6.35
CA ASP A 345 4.19 -2.13 -7.08
C ASP A 345 5.25 -1.03 -6.95
N HIS A 346 5.79 -0.85 -5.76
CA HIS A 346 6.77 0.20 -5.47
C HIS A 346 8.11 -0.06 -6.16
N ILE A 347 8.62 -1.31 -6.11
CA ILE A 347 9.85 -1.70 -6.83
C ILE A 347 9.68 -1.52 -8.33
N ALA A 348 8.57 -2.04 -8.89
CA ALA A 348 8.24 -1.89 -10.31
C ALA A 348 8.24 -0.42 -10.73
N THR A 349 7.59 0.43 -9.92
CA THR A 349 7.44 1.85 -10.18
C THR A 349 8.79 2.58 -10.11
N TRP A 350 9.58 2.37 -9.05
CA TRP A 350 10.87 3.03 -8.90
C TRP A 350 11.83 2.63 -10.01
N TRP A 351 11.95 1.33 -10.31
CA TRP A 351 12.83 0.84 -11.36
C TRP A 351 12.46 1.41 -12.73
N THR A 352 11.16 1.41 -13.07
CA THR A 352 10.66 1.92 -14.35
C THR A 352 10.89 3.42 -14.48
N LYS A 353 10.59 4.19 -13.43
CA LYS A 353 10.81 5.65 -13.40
C LYS A 353 12.29 6.00 -13.48
N ALA A 354 13.14 5.27 -12.78
CA ALA A 354 14.60 5.45 -12.81
C ALA A 354 15.16 5.18 -14.21
N ALA A 355 14.76 4.05 -14.82
CA ALA A 355 15.19 3.70 -16.17
C ALA A 355 14.59 4.62 -17.27
N ALA A 356 13.61 5.46 -16.93
CA ALA A 356 13.00 6.46 -17.80
C ALA A 356 13.44 7.89 -17.49
N ASP A 357 14.35 8.11 -16.52
CA ASP A 357 14.79 9.44 -16.06
C ASP A 357 13.62 10.33 -15.58
N THR A 358 12.67 9.73 -14.85
CA THR A 358 11.49 10.42 -14.29
C THR A 358 11.34 10.16 -12.78
N LEU A 359 12.36 9.61 -12.14
CA LEU A 359 12.36 9.33 -10.70
C LEU A 359 12.42 10.63 -9.92
N ARG A 360 11.54 10.76 -8.91
CA ARG A 360 11.56 11.91 -8.01
C ARG A 360 12.68 11.75 -6.97
N TRP A 361 13.27 12.85 -6.53
CA TRP A 361 14.33 12.85 -5.51
C TRP A 361 13.94 12.13 -4.20
N SER A 362 12.66 12.20 -3.80
CA SER A 362 12.12 11.49 -2.64
C SER A 362 12.11 9.96 -2.80
N ASP A 363 12.04 9.47 -4.04
CA ASP A 363 12.05 8.05 -4.38
C ASP A 363 13.48 7.57 -4.70
N GLU A 364 14.38 8.47 -5.07
CA GLU A 364 15.81 8.21 -5.29
C GLU A 364 16.46 7.56 -4.06
N HIS A 365 16.26 8.14 -2.88
CA HIS A 365 16.81 7.62 -1.62
C HIS A 365 16.24 6.24 -1.26
N LYS A 366 14.97 6.01 -1.54
CA LYS A 366 14.31 4.71 -1.30
C LYS A 366 14.86 3.65 -2.25
N LEU A 367 15.06 4.00 -3.52
CA LEU A 367 15.69 3.12 -4.49
C LEU A 367 17.14 2.82 -4.11
N LYS A 368 17.93 3.81 -3.67
CA LYS A 368 19.29 3.58 -3.15
C LYS A 368 19.32 2.66 -1.93
N ARG A 369 18.37 2.81 -1.01
CA ARG A 369 18.21 1.90 0.15
C ARG A 369 17.83 0.48 -0.27
N LEU A 370 16.91 0.33 -1.23
CA LEU A 370 16.56 -0.96 -1.82
C LEU A 370 17.79 -1.59 -2.47
N LEU A 371 18.54 -0.84 -3.29
CA LEU A 371 19.77 -1.34 -3.92
C LEU A 371 20.77 -1.85 -2.89
N LEU A 372 20.99 -1.12 -1.79
CA LEU A 372 21.85 -1.57 -0.70
C LEU A 372 21.33 -2.87 -0.04
N HIS A 373 20.03 -2.91 0.30
CA HIS A 373 19.39 -4.06 0.92
C HIS A 373 19.58 -5.33 0.07
N GLU A 374 19.16 -5.25 -1.19
CA GLU A 374 19.18 -6.37 -2.14
C GLU A 374 20.60 -6.77 -2.54
N TYR A 375 21.53 -5.81 -2.60
CA TYR A 375 22.93 -6.10 -2.84
C TYR A 375 23.50 -6.96 -1.71
N VAL A 376 23.25 -6.60 -0.45
CA VAL A 376 23.73 -7.39 0.70
C VAL A 376 23.01 -8.73 0.79
N GLU A 377 21.68 -8.75 0.67
CA GLU A 377 20.88 -9.98 0.73
C GLU A 377 21.35 -11.00 -0.31
N SER A 378 21.52 -10.57 -1.56
CA SER A 378 21.96 -11.46 -2.65
C SER A 378 23.36 -12.02 -2.44
N HIS A 379 24.27 -11.31 -1.76
CA HIS A 379 25.59 -11.84 -1.40
C HIS A 379 25.51 -12.86 -0.27
N LEU A 380 24.68 -12.60 0.75
CA LEU A 380 24.45 -13.55 1.84
C LEU A 380 23.86 -14.87 1.29
N MET A 381 22.92 -14.78 0.35
CA MET A 381 22.36 -15.95 -0.31
C MET A 381 23.37 -16.69 -1.17
N GLU A 382 24.25 -15.98 -1.89
CA GLU A 382 25.33 -16.59 -2.68
C GLU A 382 26.30 -17.42 -1.82
N VAL A 383 26.58 -16.99 -0.59
CA VAL A 383 27.43 -17.74 0.36
C VAL A 383 26.68 -18.81 1.16
N GLY A 384 25.41 -19.09 0.81
CA GLY A 384 24.63 -20.21 1.33
C GLY A 384 23.71 -19.89 2.52
N MET A 385 23.50 -18.61 2.84
CA MET A 385 22.47 -18.21 3.81
C MET A 385 21.08 -18.32 3.16
N PRO A 386 20.08 -18.96 3.78
CA PRO A 386 18.73 -19.01 3.22
C PRO A 386 18.08 -17.61 3.27
N TYR A 387 17.15 -17.34 2.34
CA TYR A 387 16.43 -16.05 2.24
C TYR A 387 15.80 -15.63 3.58
N VAL A 388 15.04 -16.53 4.20
CA VAL A 388 14.54 -16.44 5.57
C VAL A 388 14.94 -17.70 6.35
N GLY A 389 14.79 -17.73 7.68
CA GLY A 389 15.26 -18.83 8.53
C GLY A 389 14.81 -20.23 8.06
N ARG A 390 15.59 -21.27 8.39
CA ARG A 390 15.45 -22.64 7.82
C ARG A 390 14.18 -23.40 8.22
N ASP A 391 13.38 -22.92 9.19
CA ASP A 391 12.13 -23.58 9.56
C ASP A 391 10.94 -22.96 8.79
N PRO A 392 10.36 -23.67 7.81
CA PRO A 392 9.18 -23.17 7.08
C PRO A 392 7.97 -22.91 7.99
N ARG A 393 7.94 -23.52 9.19
CA ARG A 393 6.85 -23.35 10.17
C ARG A 393 7.06 -22.16 11.11
N ALA A 394 8.26 -21.58 11.16
CA ALA A 394 8.55 -20.33 11.87
C ALA A 394 8.13 -19.11 11.04
N LEU A 395 6.98 -19.23 10.37
CA LEU A 395 6.48 -18.25 9.41
C LEU A 395 5.89 -17.05 10.15
N THR A 396 6.79 -16.20 10.64
CA THR A 396 6.46 -14.90 11.20
C THR A 396 7.56 -13.92 10.82
N ASP A 397 7.20 -12.69 10.44
CA ASP A 397 8.11 -11.52 10.41
C ASP A 397 8.74 -11.20 11.79
N ALA A 398 8.55 -12.08 12.78
CA ALA A 398 9.15 -11.96 14.09
C ALA A 398 10.62 -12.37 13.98
N LEU A 399 11.49 -11.39 14.21
CA LEU A 399 12.93 -11.57 14.35
C LEU A 399 13.20 -12.56 15.51
N ASP A 400 13.51 -13.80 15.16
CA ASP A 400 13.94 -14.84 16.10
C ASP A 400 15.46 -15.01 16.01
N PRO A 401 16.23 -14.78 17.10
CA PRO A 401 17.66 -15.02 17.15
C PRO A 401 18.09 -16.45 16.75
N SER A 402 17.17 -17.42 16.82
CA SER A 402 17.42 -18.83 16.48
C SER A 402 17.06 -19.22 15.04
N SER A 403 16.39 -18.35 14.28
CA SER A 403 15.90 -18.65 12.93
C SER A 403 15.75 -17.39 12.05
N TYR A 404 16.86 -16.71 11.75
CA TYR A 404 16.90 -15.59 10.78
C TYR A 404 17.63 -15.98 9.49
N GLY A 405 17.38 -15.24 8.41
CA GLY A 405 17.94 -15.47 7.07
C GLY A 405 18.61 -14.23 6.50
N ALA A 406 19.02 -14.30 5.23
CA ALA A 406 19.68 -13.21 4.50
C ALA A 406 18.85 -11.91 4.54
N HIS A 407 17.55 -12.02 4.31
CA HIS A 407 16.61 -10.88 4.33
C HIS A 407 16.60 -10.14 5.67
N HIS A 408 16.65 -10.90 6.76
CA HIS A 408 16.65 -10.35 8.12
C HIS A 408 18.00 -9.74 8.51
N LEU A 409 19.11 -10.27 7.99
CA LEU A 409 20.45 -9.81 8.32
C LEU A 409 20.86 -8.59 7.50
N ALA A 410 20.29 -8.43 6.30
CA ALA A 410 20.52 -7.28 5.42
C ALA A 410 20.15 -5.93 6.08
N PRO A 411 20.75 -4.80 5.63
CA PRO A 411 20.39 -3.47 6.10
C PRO A 411 18.92 -3.16 5.79
N LYS A 412 18.24 -2.36 6.63
CA LYS A 412 16.86 -1.98 6.36
C LYS A 412 16.70 -1.16 5.07
N GLU A 413 15.75 -1.58 4.25
CA GLU A 413 15.27 -0.84 3.08
C GLU A 413 14.49 0.44 3.46
N SER A 414 13.94 0.53 4.68
CA SER A 414 13.15 1.68 5.12
C SER A 414 13.99 2.95 5.24
N TYR A 415 13.48 4.06 4.69
CA TYR A 415 14.10 5.38 4.80
C TYR A 415 13.81 6.04 6.16
N GLY A 416 14.74 6.88 6.62
CA GLY A 416 14.60 7.65 7.88
C GLY A 416 14.91 6.87 9.16
N VAL A 417 15.41 5.64 9.05
CA VAL A 417 15.87 4.82 10.18
C VAL A 417 17.32 4.37 9.97
N PRO A 418 18.08 4.14 11.06
CA PRO A 418 19.42 3.53 10.97
C PRO A 418 19.41 2.22 10.19
N LEU A 419 20.52 1.91 9.52
CA LEU A 419 20.63 0.73 8.64
C LEU A 419 20.36 -0.59 9.37
N PHE A 420 20.71 -0.65 10.66
CA PHE A 420 20.74 -1.90 11.42
C PHE A 420 19.98 -1.79 12.76
N GLU A 421 19.01 -0.87 12.85
CA GLU A 421 18.18 -0.69 14.05
C GLU A 421 17.49 -1.99 14.53
N HIS A 422 17.26 -2.96 13.63
CA HIS A 422 16.67 -4.25 13.95
C HIS A 422 17.64 -5.29 14.51
N TRP A 423 18.96 -5.11 14.34
CA TRP A 423 19.97 -6.07 14.75
C TRP A 423 19.97 -6.43 16.25
N PRO A 424 19.67 -5.51 17.19
CA PRO A 424 19.51 -5.88 18.59
C PRO A 424 18.46 -6.98 18.84
N LYS A 425 17.42 -7.08 18.01
CA LYS A 425 16.42 -8.15 18.08
C LYS A 425 16.95 -9.50 17.61
N LEU A 426 18.01 -9.50 16.80
CA LEU A 426 18.75 -10.68 16.37
C LEU A 426 19.88 -11.04 17.36
N GLY A 427 20.00 -10.31 18.48
CA GLY A 427 21.10 -10.47 19.43
C GLY A 427 22.44 -9.89 18.95
N LYS A 428 22.40 -8.96 17.98
CA LYS A 428 23.58 -8.34 17.36
C LYS A 428 23.76 -6.89 17.80
N LEU A 429 25.00 -6.41 17.80
CA LEU A 429 25.31 -5.01 18.05
C LEU A 429 25.14 -4.21 16.76
N GLU A 430 24.47 -3.06 16.85
CA GLU A 430 24.33 -2.16 15.71
C GLU A 430 25.70 -1.56 15.32
N PRO A 431 26.19 -1.78 14.10
CA PRO A 431 27.47 -1.22 13.66
C PRO A 431 27.32 0.28 13.40
N ALA A 432 28.33 1.05 13.80
CA ALA A 432 28.41 2.49 13.53
C ALA A 432 28.83 2.75 12.08
N VAL A 433 27.94 2.46 11.13
CA VAL A 433 28.14 2.67 9.69
C VAL A 433 26.97 3.41 9.09
N THR A 434 27.26 4.29 8.14
CA THR A 434 26.24 5.04 7.38
C THR A 434 26.38 4.69 5.91
N MET A 435 25.28 4.75 5.16
CA MET A 435 25.27 4.54 3.72
C MET A 435 25.78 5.81 3.04
N ALA A 436 26.77 5.68 2.14
CA ALA A 436 27.17 6.78 1.28
C ALA A 436 26.08 7.06 0.23
N ASP A 437 25.85 8.33 -0.11
CA ASP A 437 24.79 8.75 -1.06
C ASP A 437 24.97 8.15 -2.47
N ASP A 438 26.19 7.81 -2.85
CA ASP A 438 26.58 7.19 -4.12
C ASP A 438 26.76 5.66 -3.99
N LEU A 439 26.47 5.06 -2.83
CA LEU A 439 26.72 3.65 -2.51
C LEU A 439 28.19 3.21 -2.69
N SER A 440 29.16 4.14 -2.67
CA SER A 440 30.58 3.82 -2.79
C SER A 440 31.12 2.91 -1.67
N ASN A 441 30.45 2.87 -0.52
CA ASN A 441 30.81 2.04 0.63
C ASN A 441 29.96 0.76 0.78
N VAL A 442 29.24 0.34 -0.28
CA VAL A 442 28.39 -0.86 -0.25
C VAL A 442 29.17 -2.12 0.14
N ASP A 443 30.41 -2.28 -0.33
CA ASP A 443 31.25 -3.44 -0.01
C ASP A 443 31.75 -3.41 1.43
N GLU A 444 32.00 -2.21 2.00
CA GLU A 444 32.33 -2.07 3.42
C GLU A 444 31.15 -2.55 4.29
N ILE A 445 29.93 -2.13 3.95
CA ILE A 445 28.71 -2.55 4.63
C ILE A 445 28.53 -4.07 4.49
N LEU A 446 28.73 -4.63 3.30
CA LEU A 446 28.68 -6.08 3.08
C LEU A 446 29.69 -6.82 3.97
N GLN A 447 30.93 -6.34 4.07
CA GLN A 447 31.95 -6.98 4.92
C GLN A 447 31.60 -6.94 6.41
N ILE A 448 30.94 -5.88 6.88
CA ILE A 448 30.41 -5.80 8.26
C ILE A 448 29.35 -6.89 8.46
N VAL A 449 28.43 -7.04 7.51
CA VAL A 449 27.33 -8.01 7.60
C VAL A 449 27.84 -9.45 7.50
N LEU A 450 28.81 -9.74 6.63
CA LEU A 450 29.41 -11.07 6.49
C LEU A 450 30.12 -11.55 7.76
N ARG A 451 30.73 -10.64 8.54
CA ARG A 451 31.36 -11.00 9.83
C ARG A 451 30.35 -11.42 10.89
N GLU A 452 29.10 -11.04 10.71
CA GLU A 452 28.00 -11.33 11.62
C GLU A 452 27.22 -12.58 11.20
N MET A 453 27.63 -13.26 10.13
CA MET A 453 27.03 -14.55 9.79
C MET A 453 27.27 -15.59 10.89
N PRO A 454 26.27 -16.44 11.20
CA PRO A 454 26.36 -17.47 12.24
C PRO A 454 27.32 -18.62 11.90
#